data_AF-A0A521MTZ5-F1
#
_entry.id   AF-A0A521MTZ5-F1
#
_cell.length_a   1.000
_cell.length_b   1.000
_cell.length_c   1.000
_cell.angle_alpha   90.00
_cell.angle_beta   90.00
_cell.angle_gamma   90.00
#
_symmetry.space_group_name_H-M   'P 1'
#
loop_
_entity.id
_entity.type
_entity.pdbx_description
1 polymer ?
#
loop_
_entity_poly.entity_id
_entity_poly.type
_entity_poly.pdbx_seq_one_letter_code
_entity_poly.pdbx_strand_id
1 'polypeptide(L)'
;MQPLLIGIQKILKKKLNINTTLVDPQTDLKRDLQLADWEMLYLLNAVESKWRVSIAQNEQEQIGNVAQLLAVLEKGGAPRREAIKQQQIPLSAN
;
A
#
# COMPACT_ATOMS: atom_id res chain seq x y z
N MET A 1 6.09 7.37 -11.28
CA MET A 1 4.91 7.94 -10.57
C MET A 1 3.58 7.83 -11.33
N GLN A 2 3.39 8.39 -12.53
CA GLN A 2 2.10 8.35 -13.25
C GLN A 2 1.41 6.97 -13.40
N PRO A 3 2.10 5.85 -13.71
CA PRO A 3 1.42 4.55 -13.86
C PRO A 3 0.84 4.00 -12.55
N LEU A 4 1.45 4.32 -11.41
CA LEU A 4 0.95 3.93 -10.09
C LEU A 4 -0.31 4.72 -9.72
N LEU A 5 -0.30 6.04 -9.97
CA LEU A 5 -1.46 6.92 -9.73
C LEU A 5 -2.67 6.47 -10.56
N ILE A 6 -2.48 6.21 -11.86
CA ILE A 6 -3.53 5.66 -12.73
C ILE A 6 -4.00 4.30 -12.21
N GLY A 7 -3.09 3.50 -11.66
CA GLY A 7 -3.40 2.22 -11.06
C GLY A 7 -4.33 2.34 -9.85
N ILE A 8 -4.08 3.30 -8.96
CA ILE A 8 -4.87 3.61 -7.77
C ILE A 8 -6.24 4.16 -8.19
N GLN A 9 -6.26 5.12 -9.12
CA GLN A 9 -7.49 5.65 -9.70
C GLN A 9 -8.37 4.53 -10.27
N LYS A 10 -7.79 3.56 -11.00
CA LYS A 10 -8.54 2.40 -11.49
C LYS A 10 -9.11 1.52 -10.37
N ILE A 11 -8.42 1.37 -9.25
CA ILE A 11 -8.94 0.63 -8.08
C ILE A 11 -10.11 1.39 -7.49
N LEU A 12 -9.93 2.67 -7.17
CA LEU A 12 -10.99 3.55 -6.62
C LEU A 12 -12.25 3.51 -7.48
N LYS A 13 -12.12 3.64 -8.81
CA LYS A 13 -13.26 3.55 -9.74
C LYS A 13 -13.92 2.17 -9.76
N LYS A 14 -13.13 1.09 -9.87
CA LYS A 14 -13.70 -0.25 -10.08
C LYS A 14 -14.23 -0.91 -8.81
N LYS A 15 -13.65 -0.58 -7.67
CA LYS A 15 -13.89 -1.26 -6.40
C LYS A 15 -14.77 -0.47 -5.45
N LEU A 16 -14.58 0.85 -5.42
CA LEU A 16 -15.28 1.75 -4.52
C LEU A 16 -16.25 2.67 -5.27
N ASN A 17 -16.33 2.54 -6.60
CA ASN A 17 -17.18 3.36 -7.46
C ASN A 17 -16.93 4.88 -7.31
N ILE A 18 -15.71 5.26 -6.95
CA ILE A 18 -15.32 6.66 -6.72
C ILE A 18 -14.95 7.33 -8.04
N ASN A 19 -15.39 8.57 -8.23
CA ASN A 19 -15.02 9.34 -9.40
C ASN A 19 -13.56 9.81 -9.29
N THR A 20 -12.72 9.36 -10.22
CA THR A 20 -11.27 9.54 -10.14
C THR A 20 -10.73 10.71 -10.94
N THR A 21 -11.60 11.50 -11.58
CA THR A 21 -11.18 12.65 -12.39
C THR A 21 -10.53 13.76 -11.57
N LEU A 22 -10.75 13.77 -10.26
CA LEU A 22 -10.22 14.75 -9.32
C LEU A 22 -9.17 14.16 -8.36
N VAL A 23 -8.79 12.89 -8.52
CA VAL A 23 -7.83 12.24 -7.62
C VAL A 23 -6.42 12.56 -8.06
N ASP A 24 -5.72 13.36 -7.26
CA ASP A 24 -4.32 13.72 -7.38
C ASP A 24 -3.51 13.21 -6.18
N PRO A 25 -2.16 13.30 -6.19
CA PRO A 25 -1.35 12.83 -5.07
C PRO A 25 -1.66 13.50 -3.72
N GLN A 26 -2.12 14.75 -3.70
CA GLN A 26 -2.46 15.47 -2.47
C GLN A 26 -3.85 15.15 -1.95
N THR A 27 -4.68 14.45 -2.74
CA THR A 27 -6.03 14.05 -2.33
C THR A 27 -5.99 13.23 -1.05
N ASP A 28 -6.66 13.72 -0.02
CA ASP A 28 -6.84 13.06 1.27
C ASP A 28 -7.88 11.94 1.14
N LEU A 29 -7.48 10.74 1.52
CA LEU A 29 -8.29 9.54 1.36
C LEU A 29 -9.52 9.55 2.30
N LYS A 30 -9.42 10.15 3.49
CA LYS A 30 -10.53 10.21 4.44
C LYS A 30 -11.35 11.50 4.32
N ARG A 31 -10.73 12.63 3.99
CA ARG A 31 -11.40 13.93 3.95
C ARG A 31 -11.98 14.26 2.58
N ASP A 32 -11.20 14.10 1.52
CA ASP A 32 -11.63 14.44 0.16
C ASP A 32 -12.46 13.33 -0.48
N LEU A 33 -12.05 12.08 -0.25
CA LEU A 33 -12.78 10.90 -0.76
C LEU A 33 -13.80 10.33 0.23
N GLN A 34 -13.83 10.84 1.46
CA GLN A 34 -14.76 10.42 2.51
C GLN A 34 -14.77 8.90 2.77
N LEU A 35 -13.61 8.24 2.57
CA LEU A 35 -13.50 6.80 2.77
C LEU A 35 -13.71 6.45 4.24
N ALA A 36 -14.64 5.53 4.50
CA ALA A 36 -14.77 4.89 5.79
C ALA A 36 -13.56 3.99 6.09
N ASP A 37 -13.35 3.63 7.36
CA ASP A 37 -12.20 2.81 7.75
C ASP A 37 -12.15 1.45 7.04
N TRP A 38 -13.31 0.83 6.79
CA TRP A 38 -13.37 -0.43 6.03
C TRP A 38 -13.03 -0.24 4.54
N GLU A 39 -13.37 0.91 3.95
CA GLU A 39 -13.03 1.23 2.56
C GLU A 39 -11.54 1.52 2.40
N MET A 40 -10.95 2.17 3.40
CA MET A 40 -9.49 2.33 3.51
C MET A 40 -8.79 0.97 3.54
N LEU A 41 -9.21 0.06 4.43
CA LEU A 41 -8.66 -1.29 4.48
C LEU A 41 -8.84 -2.05 3.16
N TYR A 42 -10.01 -1.91 2.53
CA TYR A 42 -10.29 -2.52 1.24
C TYR A 42 -9.38 -1.98 0.13
N LEU A 43 -9.15 -0.66 0.10
CA LEU A 43 -8.24 0.00 -0.84
C LEU A 43 -6.81 -0.50 -0.65
N LEU A 44 -6.31 -0.53 0.58
CA LEU A 44 -4.96 -0.98 0.90
C LEU A 44 -4.75 -2.44 0.47
N ASN A 45 -5.69 -3.33 0.80
CA ASN A 45 -5.63 -4.73 0.39
C ASN A 45 -5.67 -4.89 -1.14
N ALA A 46 -6.49 -4.10 -1.85
CA ALA A 46 -6.52 -4.12 -3.30
C ALA A 46 -5.20 -3.63 -3.93
N VAL A 47 -4.53 -2.68 -3.29
CA VAL A 47 -3.21 -2.19 -3.68
C VAL A 47 -2.14 -3.26 -3.43
N GLU A 48 -2.09 -3.85 -2.24
CA GLU A 48 -1.18 -4.97 -1.91
C GLU A 48 -1.31 -6.12 -2.91
N SER A 49 -2.55 -6.54 -3.20
CA SER A 49 -2.84 -7.60 -4.15
C SER A 49 -2.38 -7.27 -5.57
N LYS A 50 -2.62 -6.04 -6.05
CA LYS A 50 -2.30 -5.64 -7.42
C LYS A 50 -0.81 -5.52 -7.68
N TRP A 51 -0.04 -5.02 -6.72
CA TRP A 51 1.40 -4.81 -6.86
C TRP A 51 2.25 -5.87 -6.16
N ARG A 52 1.63 -6.87 -5.52
CA ARG A 52 2.30 -7.94 -4.75
C ARG A 52 3.26 -7.40 -3.69
N VAL A 53 2.86 -6.31 -3.05
CA VAL A 53 3.59 -5.72 -1.92
C VAL A 53 2.85 -6.06 -0.63
N SER A 54 3.56 -5.93 0.50
CA SER A 54 2.95 -6.02 1.82
C SER A 54 3.23 -4.72 2.56
N ILE A 55 2.18 -4.05 3.02
CA ILE A 55 2.24 -2.79 3.73
C ILE A 55 2.09 -3.11 5.22
N ALA A 56 3.11 -2.80 6.01
CA ALA A 56 3.06 -3.09 7.44
C ALA A 56 1.96 -2.28 8.13
N GLN A 57 1.34 -2.82 9.19
CA GLN A 57 0.19 -2.18 9.86
C GLN A 57 0.50 -0.75 10.32
N ASN A 58 1.70 -0.52 10.85
CA ASN A 58 2.18 0.81 11.25
C ASN A 58 2.33 1.79 10.07
N GLU A 59 2.58 1.29 8.86
CA GLU A 59 2.59 2.11 7.64
C GLU A 59 1.16 2.39 7.17
N GLN A 60 0.25 1.42 7.28
CA GLN A 60 -1.16 1.60 6.93
C GLN A 60 -1.80 2.75 7.71
N GLU A 61 -1.51 2.86 9.01
CA GLU A 61 -2.00 3.94 9.87
C GLU A 61 -1.47 5.32 9.47
N GLN A 62 -0.34 5.39 8.77
CA GLN A 62 0.29 6.62 8.32
C GLN A 62 -0.16 7.04 6.91
N ILE A 63 -0.87 6.18 6.18
CA ILE A 63 -1.39 6.49 4.85
C ILE A 63 -2.69 7.28 4.99
N GLY A 64 -2.60 8.60 4.87
CA GLY A 64 -3.72 9.54 4.85
C GLY A 64 -4.06 10.08 3.47
N ASN A 65 -3.09 10.13 2.54
CA ASN A 65 -3.31 10.64 1.17
C ASN A 65 -2.71 9.72 0.10
N VAL A 66 -3.03 10.02 -1.16
CA VAL A 66 -2.58 9.24 -2.31
C VAL A 66 -1.06 9.29 -2.48
N ALA A 67 -0.39 10.41 -2.18
CA ALA A 67 1.06 10.54 -2.27
C ALA A 67 1.78 9.60 -1.30
N GLN A 68 1.28 9.45 -0.07
CA GLN A 68 1.83 8.51 0.90
C GLN A 68 1.65 7.06 0.44
N LEU A 69 0.47 6.73 -0.12
CA LEU A 69 0.22 5.41 -0.72
C LEU A 69 1.19 5.12 -1.87
N LEU A 70 1.44 6.11 -2.74
CA LEU A 70 2.41 6.01 -3.82
C LEU A 70 3.83 5.81 -3.29
N ALA A 71 4.24 6.56 -2.26
CA ALA A 71 5.56 6.46 -1.65
C ALA A 71 5.81 5.06 -1.06
N VAL A 72 4.80 4.45 -0.44
CA VAL A 72 4.87 3.08 0.08
C VAL A 72 5.04 2.07 -1.07
N LEU A 73 4.30 2.24 -2.16
CA LEU A 73 4.46 1.40 -3.36
C LEU A 73 5.84 1.54 -4.01
N GLU A 74 6.41 2.75 -4.02
CA GLU A 74 7.75 3.00 -4.54
C GLU A 74 8.84 2.37 -3.65
N LYS A 75 8.65 2.42 -2.32
CA LYS A 75 9.54 1.74 -1.36
C LYS A 75 9.43 0.22 -1.42
N GLY A 76 8.22 -0.31 -1.61
CA GLY A 76 7.91 -1.74 -1.70
C GLY A 76 8.34 -2.42 -3.01
N GLY A 77 8.94 -1.68 -3.95
CA GLY A 77 9.47 -2.21 -5.21
C GLY A 77 10.72 -3.11 -5.08
N ALA A 78 11.24 -3.31 -3.88
CA ALA A 78 12.25 -4.34 -3.64
C ALA A 78 11.55 -5.68 -3.33
N PRO A 79 11.82 -6.77 -4.08
CA PRO A 79 11.28 -8.07 -3.74
C PRO A 79 11.65 -8.40 -2.30
N ARG A 80 10.66 -8.87 -1.54
CA ARG A 80 10.83 -9.54 -0.25
C ARG A 80 11.81 -10.70 -0.45
N ARG A 81 13.12 -10.44 -0.35
CA ARG A 81 14.09 -11.46 0.01
C ARG A 81 13.66 -11.89 1.39
N GLU A 82 13.06 -13.06 1.45
CA GLU A 82 12.82 -13.79 2.69
C GLU A 82 14.10 -13.69 3.52
N ALA A 83 14.05 -12.90 4.59
CA ALA A 83 14.98 -13.03 5.68
C ALA A 83 14.63 -14.35 6.38
N ILE A 84 14.98 -15.46 5.74
CA ILE A 84 15.09 -16.75 6.41
C ILE A 84 16.24 -16.53 7.39
N LYS A 85 15.88 -16.21 8.64
CA LYS A 85 16.78 -16.28 9.78
C LYS A 85 17.26 -17.73 9.86
N GLN A 86 18.37 -18.06 9.21
CA GLN A 86 19.19 -19.19 9.62
C GLN A 86 19.71 -18.82 11.01
N GLN A 87 19.01 -19.31 12.03
CA GLN A 87 19.52 -19.39 13.39
C GLN A 87 20.87 -20.12 13.30
N GLN A 88 21.95 -19.38 13.50
CA GLN A 88 23.25 -19.96 13.81
C GLN A 88 23.06 -20.75 15.11
N ILE A 89 23.05 -22.07 15.00
CA ILE A 89 23.26 -22.96 16.13
C ILE A 89 24.76 -22.95 16.38
N PRO A 90 25.29 -22.45 17.51
CA PRO A 90 26.68 -22.67 17.83
C PRO A 90 26.87 -24.15 18.15
N LEU A 91 27.53 -24.89 17.27
CA LEU A 91 28.09 -26.20 17.62
C LEU A 91 29.26 -25.96 18.59
N SER A 92 28.92 -25.78 19.87
CA SER A 92 29.82 -26.14 20.96
C SER A 92 29.62 -27.62 21.24
N ALA A 93 30.62 -28.44 20.90
CA ALA A 93 30.81 -29.74 21.50
C ALA A 93 32.30 -30.12 21.42
N ASN A 94 32.83 -30.43 22.60
CA ASN A 94 34.12 -31.06 22.91
C ASN A 94 34.56 -32.16 21.94
#